data_AF-A0A124FP51-F1
#
_entry.id   AF-A0A124FP51-F1
#
_cell.length_a   1.000
_cell.length_b   1.000
_cell.length_c   1.000
_cell.angle_alpha   90.00
_cell.angle_beta   90.00
_cell.angle_gamma   90.00
#
_symmetry.space_group_name_H-M   'P 1'
#
loop_
_entity.id
_entity.type
_entity.pdbx_description
1 polymer ?
#
loop_
_entity_poly.entity_id
_entity_poly.type
_entity_poly.pdbx_seq_one_letter_code
_entity_poly.pdbx_strand_id
1 'polypeptide(L)'
;MLDKDEAIVDVYFTGGATDPTHNDFYFEYYSSEKKRIARYFPDFLIETTKGRFLIVEVKFNKEKETYEKNKEKYEGKLEDLFDEVFAKVIGFREFQQANKNFEYRIIFDALLQKR
;
A
#
# COMPACT_ATOMS: atom_id res chain seq x y z
N MET A 1 -14.89 0.06 4.27
CA MET A 1 -15.35 0.89 5.42
C MET A 1 -15.34 0.01 6.66
N LEU A 2 -15.15 0.59 7.85
CA LEU A 2 -15.22 -0.18 9.10
C LEU A 2 -16.63 -0.76 9.28
N ASP A 3 -16.72 -1.88 10.00
CA ASP A 3 -18.03 -2.43 10.38
C ASP A 3 -18.71 -1.50 11.40
N LYS A 4 -20.03 -1.62 11.55
CA LYS A 4 -20.82 -0.76 12.46
C LYS A 4 -20.37 -0.85 13.93
N ASP A 5 -19.89 -2.01 14.34
CA ASP A 5 -19.43 -2.35 15.70
C ASP A 5 -17.90 -2.38 15.81
N GLU A 6 -17.19 -1.81 14.84
CA GLU A 6 -15.75 -1.74 14.81
C GLU A 6 -15.25 -0.32 15.06
N ALA A 7 -14.21 -0.18 15.87
CA ALA A 7 -13.55 1.08 16.14
C ALA A 7 -12.04 0.98 15.87
N ILE A 8 -11.40 2.13 15.72
CA ILE A 8 -9.94 2.24 15.65
C ILE A 8 -9.37 2.08 17.07
N VAL A 9 -8.35 1.24 17.21
CA VAL A 9 -7.57 1.08 18.44
C VAL A 9 -6.42 2.07 18.42
N ASP A 10 -5.61 2.05 17.35
CA ASP A 10 -4.46 2.93 17.21
C ASP A 10 -4.14 3.22 15.74
N VAL A 11 -3.36 4.28 15.51
CA VAL A 11 -2.87 4.72 14.21
C VAL A 11 -1.36 4.92 14.28
N TYR A 12 -0.62 4.08 13.56
CA TYR A 12 0.82 4.14 13.45
C TYR A 12 1.20 4.81 12.12
N PHE A 13 1.97 5.90 12.19
CA PHE A 13 2.60 6.48 11.00
C PHE A 13 3.96 5.82 10.78
N THR A 14 4.10 5.08 9.68
CA THR A 14 5.31 4.36 9.28
C THR A 14 6.01 5.00 8.07
N GLY A 15 5.39 6.02 7.46
CA GLY A 15 5.95 6.76 6.34
C GLY A 15 7.31 7.37 6.67
N GLY A 16 8.26 7.28 5.74
CA GLY A 16 9.62 7.81 5.92
C GLY A 16 10.54 6.96 6.82
N ALA A 17 10.00 6.06 7.65
CA ALA A 17 10.77 5.09 8.43
C ALA A 17 11.19 3.89 7.56
N THR A 18 12.06 4.16 6.58
CA THR A 18 12.50 3.19 5.55
C THR A 18 13.78 2.44 5.94
N ASP A 19 14.35 2.77 7.10
CA ASP A 19 15.49 2.05 7.66
C ASP A 19 15.01 0.76 8.35
N PRO A 20 15.37 -0.42 7.84
CA PRO A 20 14.94 -1.69 8.41
C PRO A 20 15.50 -1.97 9.80
N THR A 21 16.46 -1.18 10.30
CA THR A 21 16.94 -1.31 11.70
C THR A 21 16.00 -0.63 12.70
N HIS A 22 15.08 0.20 12.22
CA HIS A 22 14.13 0.97 13.02
C HIS A 22 12.66 0.62 12.70
N ASN A 23 12.41 -0.18 11.65
CA ASN A 23 11.07 -0.57 11.22
C ASN A 23 11.09 -1.95 10.56
N ASP A 24 10.49 -2.94 11.21
CA ASP A 24 10.36 -4.30 10.69
C ASP A 24 9.07 -4.51 9.88
N PHE A 25 8.17 -3.52 9.86
CA PHE A 25 6.92 -3.63 9.11
C PHE A 25 7.10 -3.15 7.66
N TYR A 26 7.38 -4.11 6.79
CA TYR A 26 7.42 -3.92 5.35
C TYR A 26 6.82 -5.14 4.63
N PHE A 27 6.50 -4.96 3.36
CA PHE A 27 6.30 -6.07 2.44
C PHE A 27 7.14 -5.89 1.18
N GLU A 28 7.39 -6.99 0.50
CA GLU A 28 8.23 -7.01 -0.69
C GLU A 28 7.37 -6.82 -1.95
N TYR A 29 7.97 -6.17 -2.95
CA TYR A 29 7.35 -6.00 -4.26
C TYR A 29 8.44 -5.93 -5.34
N TYR A 30 8.09 -6.25 -6.58
CA TYR A 30 9.01 -6.04 -7.70
C TYR A 30 8.97 -4.58 -8.15
N SER A 31 10.10 -3.88 -8.04
CA SER A 31 10.26 -2.52 -8.57
C SER A 31 10.64 -2.59 -10.05
N SER A 32 9.74 -2.11 -10.92
CA SER A 32 9.99 -2.02 -12.36
C SER A 32 11.08 -1.00 -12.67
N GLU A 33 11.16 0.08 -11.89
CA GLU A 33 12.18 1.13 -12.02
C GLU A 33 13.58 0.60 -11.67
N LYS A 34 13.71 -0.14 -10.56
CA LYS A 34 14.99 -0.65 -10.08
C LYS A 34 15.33 -2.04 -10.63
N LYS A 35 14.40 -2.68 -11.32
CA LYS A 35 14.49 -4.04 -11.86
C LYS A 35 14.92 -5.07 -10.81
N ARG A 36 14.36 -4.97 -9.60
CA ARG A 36 14.66 -5.86 -8.47
C ARG A 36 13.52 -5.91 -7.46
N ILE A 37 13.54 -6.92 -6.61
CA ILE A 37 12.70 -6.94 -5.40
C ILE A 37 13.14 -5.80 -4.47
N ALA A 38 12.17 -5.02 -4.01
CA ALA A 38 12.34 -3.93 -3.09
C ALA A 38 11.41 -4.10 -1.89
N ARG A 39 11.78 -3.47 -0.78
CA ARG A 39 10.94 -3.37 0.41
C ARG A 39 10.08 -2.12 0.31
N TYR A 40 8.84 -2.26 0.73
CA TYR A 40 7.90 -1.18 0.81
C TYR A 40 7.40 -0.99 2.23
N PHE A 41 7.52 0.25 2.69
CA PHE A 41 7.07 0.73 3.99
C PHE A 41 5.88 1.67 3.74
N PRO A 42 4.67 1.31 4.20
CA PRO A 42 3.48 2.12 3.94
C PRO A 42 3.45 3.40 4.78
N ASP A 43 2.57 4.34 4.43
CA ASP A 43 2.39 5.58 5.20
C ASP A 43 1.76 5.33 6.57
N PHE A 44 0.63 4.61 6.61
CA PHE A 44 -0.11 4.34 7.84
C PHE A 44 -0.45 2.87 8.01
N LEU A 45 -0.37 2.41 9.26
CA LEU A 45 -0.93 1.16 9.74
C LEU A 45 -1.98 1.49 10.81
N ILE A 46 -3.21 1.01 10.66
CA ILE A 46 -4.32 1.29 11.57
C ILE A 46 -4.81 -0.02 12.16
N GLU A 47 -4.81 -0.13 13.47
CA GLU A 47 -5.34 -1.28 14.20
C GLU A 47 -6.81 -1.04 14.54
N THR A 48 -7.63 -2.09 14.45
CA THR A 48 -9.05 -2.01 14.84
C THR A 48 -9.40 -2.96 15.97
N THR A 49 -10.54 -2.71 16.62
CA THR A 49 -11.05 -3.54 17.73
C THR A 49 -11.40 -4.97 17.31
N LYS A 50 -11.43 -5.27 16.01
CA LYS A 50 -11.68 -6.62 15.48
C LYS A 50 -10.39 -7.36 15.10
N GLY A 51 -9.22 -6.82 15.43
CA GLY A 51 -7.93 -7.43 15.12
C GLY A 51 -7.59 -7.44 13.62
N ARG A 52 -8.21 -6.56 12.83
CA ARG A 52 -7.78 -6.27 11.46
C ARG A 52 -6.86 -5.06 11.44
N PHE A 53 -5.97 -5.03 10.46
CA PHE A 53 -5.04 -3.94 10.22
C PHE A 53 -5.32 -3.30 8.86
N LEU A 54 -5.58 -2.00 8.84
CA LEU A 54 -5.71 -1.25 7.60
C LEU A 54 -4.37 -0.58 7.28
N ILE A 55 -3.81 -0.91 6.13
CA ILE A 55 -2.70 -0.18 5.56
C ILE A 55 -3.28 0.90 4.65
N VAL A 56 -3.01 2.16 4.97
CA VAL A 56 -3.49 3.30 4.20
C VAL A 56 -2.30 4.02 3.59
N GLU A 57 -2.31 4.14 2.26
CA GLU A 57 -1.31 4.87 1.48
C GLU A 57 -1.93 6.11 0.86
N VAL A 58 -1.22 7.23 0.94
CA VAL A 58 -1.64 8.48 0.31
C VAL A 58 -0.80 8.75 -0.94
N LYS A 59 -1.47 9.06 -2.04
CA LYS A 59 -0.82 9.29 -3.34
C LYS A 59 -1.32 10.57 -4.00
N PHE A 60 -0.45 11.18 -4.80
CA PHE A 60 -0.85 12.33 -5.60
C PHE A 60 -1.77 11.89 -6.73
N ASN A 61 -2.74 12.73 -7.09
CA ASN A 61 -3.67 12.38 -8.17
C ASN A 61 -2.98 12.16 -9.52
N LYS A 62 -1.80 12.77 -9.74
CA LYS A 62 -0.98 12.53 -10.95
C LYS A 62 -0.55 11.06 -11.13
N GLU A 63 -0.52 10.28 -10.05
CA GLU A 63 -0.14 8.86 -10.07
C GLU A 63 -1.33 7.95 -10.42
N LYS A 64 -2.56 8.48 -10.36
CA LYS A 64 -3.80 7.69 -10.50
C LYS A 64 -3.98 7.13 -11.91
N GLU A 65 -3.67 7.91 -12.93
CA GLU A 65 -3.87 7.52 -14.33
C GLU A 65 -2.96 6.36 -14.73
N THR A 66 -1.66 6.44 -14.41
CA THR A 66 -0.70 5.37 -14.71
C THR A 66 -0.99 4.11 -13.91
N TYR A 67 -1.39 4.28 -12.64
CA TYR A 67 -1.82 3.20 -11.76
C TYR A 67 -3.01 2.42 -12.35
N GLU A 68 -4.12 3.09 -12.69
CA GLU A 68 -5.30 2.41 -13.24
C GLU A 68 -4.99 1.76 -14.60
N LYS A 69 -4.23 2.45 -15.46
CA LYS A 69 -3.80 1.89 -16.74
C LYS A 69 -2.95 0.63 -16.58
N ASN A 70 -2.05 0.59 -15.60
CA ASN A 70 -1.28 -0.64 -15.33
C ASN A 70 -2.20 -1.73 -14.81
N LYS A 71 -3.08 -1.41 -13.87
CA LYS A 71 -4.02 -2.36 -13.28
C LYS A 71 -4.93 -3.01 -14.32
N GLU A 72 -5.41 -2.26 -15.31
CA GLU A 72 -6.21 -2.79 -16.42
C GLU A 72 -5.42 -3.71 -17.36
N LYS A 73 -4.14 -3.42 -17.56
CA LYS A 73 -3.28 -4.15 -18.51
C LYS A 73 -2.54 -5.34 -17.91
N TYR A 74 -2.57 -5.50 -16.59
CA TYR A 74 -1.77 -6.51 -15.92
C TYR A 74 -2.33 -7.92 -16.15
N GLU A 75 -1.59 -8.77 -16.86
CA GLU A 75 -1.97 -10.15 -17.16
C GLU A 75 -1.29 -11.17 -16.23
N GLY A 76 -0.66 -10.71 -15.14
CA GLY A 76 0.01 -11.58 -14.19
C GLY A 76 1.51 -11.76 -14.44
N LYS A 77 2.11 -11.03 -15.39
CA LYS A 77 3.54 -11.11 -15.70
C LYS A 77 4.30 -9.88 -15.22
N LEU A 78 5.56 -10.08 -14.83
CA LEU A 78 6.43 -8.98 -14.38
C LEU A 78 6.68 -7.94 -15.47
N GLU A 79 6.68 -8.34 -16.74
CA GLU A 79 6.82 -7.44 -17.91
C GLU A 79 5.64 -6.48 -18.09
N ASP A 80 4.47 -6.82 -17.53
CA ASP A 80 3.28 -5.99 -17.56
C ASP A 80 3.30 -4.92 -16.45
N LEU A 81 4.18 -5.06 -15.43
CA LEU A 81 4.31 -4.11 -14.33
C LEU A 81 5.21 -2.94 -14.72
N PHE A 82 4.60 -1.79 -14.95
CA PHE A 82 5.30 -0.54 -15.30
C PHE A 82 5.02 0.61 -14.33
N ASP A 83 4.04 0.49 -13.43
CA ASP A 83 3.68 1.47 -12.41
C ASP A 83 4.06 0.97 -11.00
N GLU A 84 4.87 1.74 -10.28
CA GLU A 84 5.37 1.38 -8.95
C GLU A 84 4.26 1.31 -7.90
N VAL A 85 3.22 2.15 -8.00
CA VAL A 85 2.10 2.13 -7.05
C VAL A 85 1.30 0.84 -7.22
N PHE A 86 1.06 0.43 -8.46
CA PHE A 86 0.38 -0.82 -8.76
C PHE A 86 1.24 -2.04 -8.41
N ALA A 87 2.55 -1.99 -8.66
CA ALA A 87 3.46 -3.07 -8.27
C ALA A 87 3.44 -3.33 -6.75
N LYS A 88 3.34 -2.27 -5.92
CA LYS A 88 3.14 -2.39 -4.47
C LYS A 88 1.80 -3.05 -4.12
N VAL A 89 0.73 -2.80 -4.86
CA VAL A 89 -0.55 -3.52 -4.66
C VAL A 89 -0.37 -5.02 -4.91
N ILE A 90 0.40 -5.42 -5.93
CA ILE A 90 0.70 -6.83 -6.18
C ILE A 90 1.52 -7.44 -5.04
N GLY A 91 2.59 -6.78 -4.60
CA GLY A 91 3.38 -7.21 -3.44
C GLY A 91 2.54 -7.34 -2.16
N PHE A 92 1.63 -6.39 -1.93
CA PHE A 92 0.69 -6.48 -0.81
C PHE A 92 -0.25 -7.69 -0.93
N ARG A 93 -0.75 -8.02 -2.13
CA ARG A 93 -1.63 -9.20 -2.31
C ARG A 93 -0.92 -10.49 -1.92
N GLU A 94 0.36 -10.63 -2.22
CA GLU A 94 1.17 -11.77 -1.79
C GLU A 94 1.35 -11.79 -0.27
N PHE A 95 1.67 -10.65 0.33
CA PHE A 95 1.73 -10.50 1.79
C PHE A 95 0.40 -10.87 2.47
N GLN A 96 -0.73 -10.40 1.92
CA GLN A 96 -2.07 -10.67 2.41
C GLN A 96 -2.46 -12.15 2.29
N GLN A 97 -1.85 -12.90 1.36
CA GLN A 97 -2.10 -14.34 1.26
C GLN A 97 -1.65 -15.08 2.53
N ALA A 98 -0.57 -14.65 3.15
CA ALA A 98 -0.11 -15.15 4.44
C ALA A 98 -0.77 -14.43 5.64
N ASN A 99 -1.16 -13.17 5.46
CA ASN A 99 -1.64 -12.29 6.54
C ASN A 99 -3.07 -11.78 6.27
N LYS A 100 -4.08 -12.64 6.48
CA LYS A 100 -5.47 -12.38 6.09
C LYS A 100 -6.15 -11.20 6.79
N ASN A 101 -5.64 -10.78 7.94
CA ASN A 101 -6.21 -9.69 8.73
C ASN A 101 -5.80 -8.30 8.22
N PHE A 102 -4.97 -8.21 7.19
CA PHE A 102 -4.54 -6.93 6.62
C PHE A 102 -5.40 -6.54 5.41
N GLU A 103 -5.72 -5.25 5.30
CA GLU A 103 -6.42 -4.66 4.15
C GLU A 103 -5.60 -3.46 3.65
N TYR A 104 -5.40 -3.34 2.34
CA TYR A 104 -4.65 -2.24 1.73
C TYR A 104 -5.58 -1.25 1.03
N ARG A 105 -5.39 0.03 1.31
CA ARG A 105 -6.18 1.13 0.77
C ARG A 105 -5.26 2.21 0.24
N ILE A 106 -5.45 2.57 -1.02
CA ILE A 106 -4.79 3.73 -1.62
C ILE A 106 -5.80 4.85 -1.73
N ILE A 107 -5.44 6.02 -1.23
CA ILE A 107 -6.21 7.26 -1.39
C ILE A 107 -5.43 8.15 -2.37
N PHE A 108 -5.97 8.25 -3.59
CA PHE A 108 -5.65 9.34 -4.50
C PHE A 108 -6.49 10.56 -4.12
N ASP A 109 -6.02 11.77 -4.41
CA ASP A 109 -6.73 13.05 -4.13
C ASP A 109 -6.46 13.71 -2.77
N ALA A 110 -5.28 13.49 -2.17
CA ALA A 110 -4.78 14.35 -1.09
C ALA A 110 -4.29 15.73 -1.60
N LEU A 111 -5.08 16.39 -2.45
CA LEU A 111 -4.94 17.82 -2.63
C LEU A 111 -5.27 18.45 -1.27
N LEU A 112 -4.25 18.95 -0.57
CA LEU A 112 -4.45 20.08 0.34
C LEU A 112 -5.25 21.09 -0.47
N GLN A 113 -6.54 21.25 -0.16
CA GLN A 113 -7.34 22.30 -0.74
C GLN A 113 -6.51 23.58 -0.56
N LYS A 114 -6.13 24.22 -1.67
CA LYS A 114 -5.59 25.58 -1.62
C LYS A 114 -6.67 26.42 -0.93
N ARG A 115 -6.49 26.67 0.36
CA ARG A 115 -7.25 27.68 1.09
C ARG A 115 -6.82 29.05 0.59
#